data_AF-A0A847X0R9-F1
#
_entry.id   AF-A0A847X0R9-F1
#
_cell.length_a   1.000
_cell.length_b   1.000
_cell.length_c   1.000
_cell.angle_alpha   90.00
_cell.angle_beta   90.00
_cell.angle_gamma   90.00
#
_symmetry.space_group_name_H-M   'P 1'
#
loop_
_entity.id
_entity.type
_entity.pdbx_description
1 polymer ?
#
loop_
_entity_poly.entity_id
_entity_poly.type
_entity_poly.pdbx_seq_one_letter_code
_entity_poly.pdbx_strand_id
1 'polypeptide(L)'
;MKSVFDWFSGKKAQQGERRQTDVPAAIPVASDDIDQLTGALKWHRFTALLEAEQQQAQGVLLVVDLSSRSQSLALTAGQKEEEILPWLAQAIRQAMRSDDLLAHVDGYRFAVLLRGAPQEVAEAVSNRILESVDDTIFMTAHGIAQLGVNVGGASFAPGAERDVVESAVSNLDKAREAQRPSVIL
;
A
#
# COMPACT_ATOMS: atom_id res chain seq x y z
N MET A 1 -13.47 -4.72 -18.05
CA MET A 1 -13.92 -4.86 -16.65
C MET A 1 -13.87 -3.48 -16.03
N LYS A 2 -14.97 -2.99 -15.44
CA LYS A 2 -14.95 -1.70 -14.71
C LYS A 2 -14.01 -1.89 -13.52
N SER A 3 -12.95 -1.08 -13.44
CA SER A 3 -12.02 -1.13 -12.34
C SER A 3 -12.78 -0.84 -11.05
N VAL A 4 -12.55 -1.63 -10.02
CA VAL A 4 -13.04 -1.37 -8.66
C VAL A 4 -12.55 0.02 -8.17
N PHE A 5 -11.67 0.70 -8.92
CA PHE A 5 -11.12 2.03 -8.63
C PHE A 5 -11.82 3.23 -9.25
N ASP A 6 -12.82 3.05 -10.13
CA ASP A 6 -13.58 4.20 -10.66
C ASP A 6 -14.40 4.93 -9.58
N TRP A 7 -14.66 4.32 -8.42
CA TRP A 7 -15.30 5.01 -7.28
C TRP A 7 -14.29 5.68 -6.33
N PHE A 8 -13.01 5.31 -6.38
CA PHE A 8 -11.96 5.82 -5.49
C PHE A 8 -11.36 7.14 -5.99
N SER A 9 -11.33 7.37 -7.31
CA SER A 9 -10.77 8.58 -7.91
C SER A 9 -11.74 9.77 -7.81
N GLY A 10 -11.80 10.38 -6.63
CA GLY A 10 -12.45 11.66 -6.41
C GLY A 10 -11.75 12.76 -7.19
N LYS A 11 -12.17 13.02 -8.44
CA LYS A 11 -11.78 14.24 -9.17
C LYS A 11 -12.18 15.46 -8.35
N LYS A 12 -11.19 16.16 -7.79
CA LYS A 12 -11.33 17.56 -7.39
C LYS A 12 -10.43 18.43 -8.24
N ALA A 13 -11.07 19.27 -9.04
CA ALA A 13 -10.44 20.45 -9.58
C ALA A 13 -10.27 21.47 -8.45
N GLN A 14 -9.10 22.10 -8.32
CA GLN A 14 -9.03 23.51 -7.93
C GLN A 14 -7.66 24.15 -8.22
N GLN A 15 -7.72 24.98 -9.26
CA GLN A 15 -7.21 26.35 -9.40
C GLN A 15 -6.36 26.89 -8.24
N GLY A 16 -5.14 27.31 -8.58
CA GLY A 16 -4.14 27.75 -7.62
C GLY A 16 -4.31 29.19 -7.11
N GLU A 17 -3.71 29.42 -5.95
CA GLU A 17 -3.21 30.71 -5.47
C GLU A 17 -1.90 30.47 -4.71
N ARG A 18 -0.85 31.21 -5.07
CA ARG A 18 0.46 31.18 -4.39
C ARG A 18 0.43 32.16 -3.20
N ARG A 19 0.74 31.66 -1.99
CA ARG A 19 1.67 32.23 -0.97
C ARG A 19 1.20 31.89 0.46
N GLN A 20 2.00 31.10 1.18
CA GLN A 20 2.76 31.51 2.37
C GLN A 20 3.64 30.31 2.78
N THR A 21 4.89 30.55 3.16
CA THR A 21 5.77 29.53 3.75
C THR A 21 5.33 29.28 5.19
N ASP A 22 4.14 28.72 5.35
CA ASP A 22 3.83 27.97 6.55
C ASP A 22 4.35 26.56 6.31
N VAL A 23 5.22 26.09 7.21
CA VAL A 23 5.44 24.65 7.33
C VAL A 23 4.05 24.06 7.56
N PRO A 24 3.52 23.21 6.66
CA PRO A 24 2.22 22.58 6.87
C PRO A 24 2.22 21.94 8.25
N ALA A 25 1.29 22.38 9.09
CA ALA A 25 1.12 21.80 10.41
C ALA A 25 1.01 20.29 10.25
N ALA A 26 1.79 19.54 11.03
CA ALA A 26 1.79 18.08 10.97
C ALA A 26 0.33 17.61 11.06
N ILE A 27 -0.15 16.92 10.02
CA ILE A 27 -1.55 16.51 9.98
C ILE A 27 -1.69 15.48 11.12
N PRO A 28 -2.52 15.72 12.16
CA PRO A 28 -2.59 14.84 13.34
C PRO A 28 -3.41 13.59 13.04
N VAL A 29 -2.88 12.42 13.36
CA VAL A 29 -3.59 11.13 13.19
C VAL A 29 -4.40 10.84 14.45
N ALA A 30 -5.71 10.70 14.30
CA ALA A 30 -6.62 10.34 15.39
C ALA A 30 -6.78 8.82 15.51
N SER A 31 -7.30 8.33 16.63
CA SER A 31 -7.59 6.90 16.80
C SER A 31 -8.57 6.36 15.76
N ASP A 32 -9.54 7.19 15.33
CA ASP A 32 -10.52 6.80 14.31
C ASP A 32 -9.92 6.70 12.91
N ASP A 33 -8.70 7.21 12.70
CA ASP A 33 -7.96 7.07 11.44
C ASP A 33 -7.24 5.72 11.34
N ILE A 34 -7.29 4.88 12.37
CA ILE A 34 -6.59 3.61 12.44
C ILE A 34 -7.56 2.45 12.23
N ASP A 35 -7.18 1.51 11.37
CA ASP A 35 -7.82 0.22 11.23
C ASP A 35 -7.48 -0.63 12.47
N GLN A 36 -8.51 -1.03 13.23
CA GLN A 36 -8.32 -1.68 14.53
C GLN A 36 -7.74 -3.10 14.41
N LEU A 37 -7.94 -3.77 13.28
CA LEU A 37 -7.49 -5.14 13.06
C LEU A 37 -5.99 -5.16 12.71
N THR A 38 -5.56 -4.24 11.86
CA THR A 38 -4.21 -4.20 11.29
C THR A 38 -3.29 -3.19 11.96
N GLY A 39 -3.86 -2.22 12.69
CA GLY A 39 -3.18 -1.03 13.21
C GLY A 39 -2.72 -0.06 12.11
N ALA A 40 -3.09 -0.30 10.84
CA ALA A 40 -2.69 0.54 9.71
C ALA A 40 -3.58 1.79 9.62
N LEU A 41 -3.15 2.80 8.87
CA LEU A 41 -4.02 3.94 8.57
C LEU A 41 -5.20 3.47 7.70
N LYS A 42 -6.37 4.07 7.93
CA LYS A 42 -7.47 4.00 6.97
C LYS A 42 -7.11 4.80 5.72
N TRP A 43 -7.59 4.33 4.58
CA TRP A 43 -7.29 4.92 3.27
C TRP A 43 -7.48 6.43 3.20
N HIS A 44 -8.63 6.95 3.67
CA HIS A 44 -8.93 8.39 3.62
C HIS A 44 -7.89 9.25 4.35
N ARG A 45 -7.28 8.70 5.41
CA ARG A 45 -6.27 9.42 6.17
C ARG A 45 -4.93 9.38 5.47
N PHE A 46 -4.59 8.21 4.97
CA PHE A 46 -3.36 7.99 4.23
C PHE A 46 -3.28 8.87 2.98
N THR A 47 -4.37 9.01 2.22
CA THR A 47 -4.39 9.87 1.03
C THR A 47 -4.16 11.33 1.37
N ALA A 48 -4.73 11.84 2.46
CA ALA A 48 -4.46 13.21 2.91
C ALA A 48 -2.98 13.44 3.27
N LEU A 49 -2.33 12.44 3.88
CA LEU A 49 -0.89 12.48 4.17
C LEU A 49 -0.03 12.35 2.90
N LEU A 50 -0.43 11.48 1.97
CA LEU A 50 0.22 11.34 0.66
C LEU A 50 0.16 12.65 -0.14
N GLU A 51 -1.02 13.27 -0.24
CA GLU A 51 -1.20 14.55 -0.93
C GLU A 51 -0.29 15.63 -0.36
N ALA A 52 -0.18 15.72 0.97
CA ALA A 52 0.72 16.66 1.62
C ALA A 52 2.20 16.35 1.34
N GLU A 53 2.60 15.09 1.41
CA GLU A 53 3.98 14.66 1.12
C GLU A 53 4.37 14.97 -0.33
N GLN A 54 3.46 14.73 -1.29
CA GLN A 54 3.68 15.02 -2.72
C GLN A 54 3.99 16.49 -3.01
N GLN A 55 3.53 17.43 -2.17
CA GLN A 55 3.84 18.86 -2.32
C GLN A 55 5.20 19.25 -1.76
N GLN A 56 5.79 18.41 -0.89
CA GLN A 56 6.96 18.77 -0.09
C GLN A 56 8.22 18.01 -0.47
N ALA A 57 8.09 16.72 -0.78
CA ALA A 57 9.20 15.83 -0.98
C ALA A 57 8.93 14.83 -2.11
N GLN A 58 9.99 14.22 -2.60
CA GLN A 58 9.87 13.03 -3.44
C GLN A 58 9.53 11.82 -2.59
N GLY A 59 9.09 10.74 -3.21
CA GLY A 59 8.86 9.48 -2.52
C GLY A 59 8.35 8.42 -3.48
N VAL A 60 8.00 7.27 -2.91
CA VAL A 60 7.41 6.16 -3.67
C VAL A 60 6.16 5.67 -2.96
N LEU A 61 5.08 5.51 -3.72
CA LEU A 61 3.90 4.79 -3.28
C LEU A 61 4.01 3.34 -3.75
N LEU A 62 3.88 2.37 -2.84
CA LEU A 62 3.67 0.97 -3.16
C LEU A 62 2.23 0.58 -2.85
N VAL A 63 1.68 -0.31 -3.67
CA VAL A 63 0.42 -1.01 -3.42
C VAL A 63 0.72 -2.50 -3.42
N VAL A 64 0.41 -3.16 -2.32
CA VAL A 64 0.63 -4.58 -2.06
C VAL A 64 -0.73 -5.25 -2.00
N ASP A 65 -0.94 -6.35 -2.72
CA ASP A 65 -2.16 -7.17 -2.58
C ASP A 65 -1.82 -8.65 -2.57
N LEU A 66 -2.66 -9.42 -1.88
CA LEU A 66 -2.57 -10.86 -1.82
C LEU A 66 -2.73 -11.45 -3.23
N SER A 67 -1.81 -12.35 -3.57
CA SER A 67 -1.76 -13.02 -4.85
C SER A 67 -2.79 -14.14 -4.94
N SER A 68 -3.23 -14.44 -6.16
CA SER A 68 -4.03 -15.64 -6.47
C SER A 68 -3.29 -16.94 -6.13
N ARG A 69 -1.95 -16.89 -5.94
CA ARG A 69 -1.14 -18.00 -5.43
C ARG A 69 -1.53 -18.43 -4.00
N SER A 70 -2.27 -17.59 -3.26
CA SER A 70 -2.63 -17.82 -1.86
C SER A 70 -3.91 -18.65 -1.65
N GLN A 71 -4.49 -19.26 -2.70
CA GLN A 71 -5.87 -19.78 -2.69
C GLN A 71 -6.09 -21.13 -1.97
N SER A 72 -5.06 -21.75 -1.37
CA SER A 72 -5.18 -23.11 -0.81
C SER A 72 -5.90 -23.22 0.56
N LEU A 73 -6.46 -22.14 1.13
CA LEU A 73 -7.05 -22.19 2.48
C LEU A 73 -8.48 -22.75 2.54
N ALA A 74 -8.70 -23.73 3.42
CA ALA A 74 -10.01 -24.26 3.84
C ALA A 74 -10.62 -23.47 5.01
N LEU A 75 -10.70 -22.14 4.89
CA LEU A 75 -11.34 -21.24 5.87
C LEU A 75 -12.55 -20.54 5.25
N THR A 76 -13.48 -20.04 6.07
CA THR A 76 -14.49 -19.08 5.61
C THR A 76 -13.84 -17.73 5.28
N ALA A 77 -14.45 -16.94 4.39
CA ALA A 77 -13.85 -15.67 3.93
C ALA A 77 -13.51 -14.71 5.09
N GLY A 78 -14.39 -14.56 6.08
CA GLY A 78 -14.15 -13.67 7.22
C GLY A 78 -13.03 -14.14 8.16
N GLN A 79 -12.95 -15.45 8.42
CA GLN A 79 -11.87 -16.00 9.26
C GLN A 79 -10.49 -15.88 8.59
N LYS A 80 -10.42 -15.93 7.26
CA LYS A 80 -9.17 -15.66 6.53
C LYS A 80 -8.70 -14.23 6.75
N GLU A 81 -9.62 -13.26 6.71
CA GLU A 81 -9.28 -11.84 6.85
C GLU A 81 -8.76 -11.53 8.26
N GLU A 82 -9.45 -12.00 9.31
CA GLU A 82 -9.05 -11.77 10.70
C GLU A 82 -7.68 -12.37 11.05
N GLU A 83 -7.30 -13.51 10.45
CA GLU A 83 -5.99 -14.13 10.68
C GLU A 83 -4.88 -13.52 9.82
N ILE A 84 -5.14 -13.30 8.52
CA ILE A 84 -4.11 -12.92 7.56
C ILE A 84 -3.80 -11.42 7.63
N LEU A 85 -4.79 -10.55 7.83
CA LEU A 85 -4.58 -9.10 7.76
C LEU A 85 -3.61 -8.55 8.82
N PRO A 86 -3.71 -8.92 10.11
CA PRO A 86 -2.74 -8.47 11.11
C PRO A 86 -1.33 -8.95 10.80
N TRP A 87 -1.19 -10.19 10.34
CA TRP A 87 0.09 -10.78 9.99
C TRP A 87 0.71 -10.12 8.75
N LEU A 88 -0.08 -9.91 7.69
CA LEU A 88 0.36 -9.25 6.47
C LEU A 88 0.80 -7.81 6.75
N ALA A 89 0.02 -7.07 7.54
CA ALA A 89 0.39 -5.72 7.97
C ALA A 89 1.71 -5.72 8.75
N GLN A 90 1.92 -6.72 9.62
CA GLN A 90 3.16 -6.87 10.38
C GLN A 90 4.37 -7.20 9.49
N ALA A 91 4.21 -8.10 8.51
CA ALA A 91 5.25 -8.42 7.53
C ALA A 91 5.67 -7.18 6.72
N ILE A 92 4.70 -6.39 6.26
CA ILE A 92 4.96 -5.13 5.56
C ILE A 92 5.68 -4.12 6.47
N ARG A 93 5.25 -3.99 7.73
CA ARG A 93 5.90 -3.10 8.72
C ARG A 93 7.36 -3.46 8.98
N GLN A 94 7.72 -4.74 8.96
CA GLN A 94 9.10 -5.17 9.16
C GLN A 94 9.99 -4.84 7.96
N ALA A 95 9.42 -4.68 6.77
CA ALA A 95 10.15 -4.31 5.57
C ALA A 95 10.36 -2.80 5.40
N MET A 96 9.55 -1.97 6.09
CA MET A 96 9.60 -0.51 6.01
C MET A 96 10.34 0.12 7.20
N ARG A 97 10.73 1.38 7.10
CA ARG A 97 11.31 2.14 8.25
C ARG A 97 10.20 2.78 9.07
N SER A 98 10.53 3.21 10.29
CA SER A 98 9.58 3.87 11.22
C SER A 98 8.90 5.09 10.63
N ASP A 99 9.61 5.78 9.73
CA ASP A 99 9.13 6.97 9.07
C ASP A 99 8.38 6.67 7.77
N ASP A 100 8.01 5.44 7.44
CA ASP A 100 7.10 5.19 6.33
C ASP A 100 5.66 5.08 6.83
N LEU A 101 4.68 5.25 5.95
CA LEU A 101 3.26 5.10 6.30
C LEU A 101 2.70 3.82 5.71
N LEU A 102 1.86 3.11 6.47
CA LEU A 102 1.11 1.94 6.02
C LEU A 102 -0.38 2.21 6.13
N ALA A 103 -1.14 1.88 5.09
CA ALA A 103 -2.59 1.91 5.11
C ALA A 103 -3.21 0.59 4.67
N HIS A 104 -4.31 0.23 5.31
CA HIS A 104 -5.23 -0.78 4.82
C HIS A 104 -6.20 -0.11 3.85
N VAL A 105 -6.22 -0.58 2.59
CA VAL A 105 -7.01 0.01 1.51
C VAL A 105 -8.39 -0.64 1.45
N ASP A 106 -8.42 -1.93 1.14
CA ASP A 106 -9.59 -2.80 1.05
C ASP A 106 -9.12 -4.27 1.01
N GLY A 107 -10.01 -5.23 1.29
CA GLY A 107 -9.70 -6.66 1.17
C GLY A 107 -8.38 -7.05 1.82
N TYR A 108 -7.41 -7.52 1.02
CA TYR A 108 -6.02 -7.82 1.46
C TYR A 108 -4.99 -6.83 0.94
N ARG A 109 -5.45 -5.64 0.56
CA ARG A 109 -4.64 -4.62 -0.11
C ARG A 109 -4.16 -3.57 0.87
N PHE A 110 -2.87 -3.31 0.80
CA PHE A 110 -2.20 -2.29 1.57
C PHE A 110 -1.51 -1.27 0.67
N ALA A 111 -1.42 -0.04 1.15
CA ALA A 111 -0.62 1.01 0.54
C ALA A 111 0.53 1.38 1.48
N VAL A 112 1.72 1.58 0.91
CA VAL A 112 2.93 1.96 1.63
C VAL A 112 3.49 3.23 1.04
N LEU A 113 3.68 4.26 1.87
CA LEU A 113 4.34 5.50 1.48
C LEU A 113 5.78 5.52 1.98
N LEU A 114 6.73 5.40 1.06
CA LEU A 114 8.16 5.51 1.32
C LEU A 114 8.61 6.97 1.18
N ARG A 115 8.60 7.72 2.29
CA ARG A 115 8.80 9.19 2.32
C ARG A 115 10.22 9.63 1.95
N GLY A 116 10.43 10.42 0.91
CA GLY A 116 11.80 10.83 0.53
C GLY A 116 12.67 9.69 -0.02
N ALA A 117 12.11 8.51 -0.25
CA ALA A 117 12.83 7.38 -0.80
C ALA A 117 13.02 7.54 -2.32
N PRO A 118 14.21 7.22 -2.87
CA PRO A 118 14.38 7.04 -4.30
C PRO A 118 13.85 5.66 -4.75
N GLN A 119 13.74 5.45 -6.07
CA GLN A 119 13.17 4.22 -6.64
C GLN A 119 13.95 2.96 -6.23
N GLU A 120 15.27 3.03 -6.10
CA GLU A 120 16.11 1.89 -5.71
C GLU A 120 15.78 1.39 -4.30
N VAL A 121 15.42 2.29 -3.39
CA VAL A 121 14.97 1.92 -2.04
C VAL A 121 13.62 1.23 -2.11
N ALA A 122 12.74 1.67 -3.02
CA ALA A 122 11.45 1.05 -3.21
C ALA A 122 11.55 -0.38 -3.77
N GLU A 123 12.50 -0.65 -4.66
CA GLU A 123 12.77 -2.02 -5.14
C GLU A 123 13.22 -2.91 -3.98
N ALA A 124 14.15 -2.43 -3.15
CA ALA A 124 14.63 -3.18 -2.00
C ALA A 124 13.53 -3.46 -0.97
N VAL A 125 12.68 -2.46 -0.66
CA VAL A 125 11.53 -2.65 0.25
C VAL A 125 10.52 -3.62 -0.35
N SER A 126 10.19 -3.49 -1.64
CA SER A 126 9.24 -4.36 -2.31
C SER A 126 9.69 -5.82 -2.33
N ASN A 127 10.99 -6.06 -2.58
CA ASN A 127 11.56 -7.41 -2.54
C ASN A 127 11.53 -7.99 -1.12
N ARG A 128 11.85 -7.20 -0.08
CA ARG A 128 11.71 -7.66 1.31
C ARG A 128 10.27 -8.03 1.66
N ILE A 129 9.28 -7.25 1.20
CA ILE A 129 7.86 -7.57 1.40
C ILE A 129 7.53 -8.89 0.71
N LEU A 130 7.93 -9.07 -0.55
CA LEU A 130 7.72 -10.31 -1.28
C LEU A 130 8.35 -11.50 -0.58
N GLU A 131 9.63 -11.44 -0.25
CA GLU A 131 10.36 -12.52 0.42
C GLU A 131 9.72 -12.85 1.77
N SER A 132 9.42 -11.85 2.60
CA SER A 132 8.77 -12.05 3.90
C SER A 132 7.44 -12.78 3.78
N VAL A 133 6.68 -12.56 2.71
CA VAL A 133 5.36 -13.17 2.54
C VAL A 133 5.44 -14.52 1.82
N ASP A 134 6.14 -14.59 0.69
CA ASP A 134 6.22 -15.78 -0.16
C ASP A 134 7.03 -16.93 0.51
N ASP A 135 7.97 -16.61 1.40
CA ASP A 135 8.75 -17.61 2.17
C ASP A 135 8.04 -18.07 3.46
N THR A 136 6.89 -17.49 3.80
CA THR A 136 6.17 -17.86 5.02
C THR A 136 5.10 -18.91 4.75
N ILE A 137 5.26 -20.04 5.45
CA ILE A 137 4.21 -21.03 5.62
C ILE A 137 3.24 -20.51 6.69
N PHE A 138 2.05 -20.10 6.28
CA PHE A 138 1.01 -19.59 7.18
C PHE A 138 0.22 -20.75 7.78
N MET A 139 0.38 -20.96 9.08
CA MET A 139 -0.36 -21.99 9.82
C MET A 139 -1.68 -21.43 10.31
N THR A 140 -2.77 -22.05 9.92
CA THR A 140 -4.13 -21.73 10.40
C THR A 140 -4.66 -22.86 11.27
N ALA A 141 -5.74 -22.60 12.00
CA ALA A 141 -6.44 -23.63 12.75
C ALA A 141 -6.95 -24.79 11.87
N HIS A 142 -7.00 -24.63 10.53
CA HIS A 142 -7.62 -25.60 9.60
C HIS A 142 -6.65 -26.09 8.52
N GLY A 143 -5.35 -25.76 8.64
CA GLY A 143 -4.32 -26.27 7.75
C GLY A 143 -3.19 -25.29 7.47
N ILE A 144 -2.31 -25.71 6.57
CA ILE A 144 -1.15 -24.93 6.13
C ILE A 144 -1.51 -24.21 4.83
N ALA A 145 -1.16 -22.93 4.75
CA ALA A 145 -1.30 -22.12 3.56
C ALA A 145 0.04 -21.54 3.15
N GLN A 146 0.31 -21.51 1.85
CA GLN A 146 1.34 -20.65 1.32
C GLN A 146 0.68 -19.35 0.88
N LEU A 147 1.14 -18.23 1.42
CA LEU A 147 0.70 -16.92 0.98
C LEU A 147 1.68 -16.40 -0.06
N GLY A 148 1.20 -15.47 -0.88
CA GLY A 148 2.07 -14.67 -1.70
C GLY A 148 1.45 -13.33 -2.02
N VAL A 149 2.26 -12.38 -2.45
CA VAL A 149 1.80 -11.03 -2.82
C VAL A 149 2.27 -10.63 -4.21
N ASN A 150 1.64 -9.59 -4.74
CA ASN A 150 2.13 -8.83 -5.88
C ASN A 150 2.29 -7.37 -5.43
N VAL A 151 3.32 -6.70 -5.95
CA VAL A 151 3.64 -5.32 -5.59
C VAL A 151 3.68 -4.45 -6.85
N GLY A 152 2.89 -3.40 -6.85
CA GLY A 152 2.99 -2.30 -7.80
C GLY A 152 3.47 -1.05 -7.09
N GLY A 153 4.31 -0.24 -7.72
CA GLY A 153 4.72 1.04 -7.16
C GLY A 153 4.82 2.14 -8.20
N ALA A 154 4.95 3.37 -7.72
CA ALA A 154 5.22 4.53 -8.54
C ALA A 154 5.93 5.62 -7.73
N SER A 155 6.98 6.18 -8.31
CA SER A 155 7.71 7.32 -7.74
C SER A 155 6.98 8.64 -8.03
N PHE A 156 7.08 9.59 -7.10
CA PHE A 156 6.60 10.95 -7.28
C PHE A 156 7.65 11.95 -6.81
N ALA A 157 7.54 13.17 -7.32
CA ALA A 157 8.36 14.31 -6.93
C ALA A 157 7.49 15.58 -6.87
N PRO A 158 7.89 16.61 -6.10
CA PRO A 158 7.13 17.86 -6.02
C PRO A 158 6.94 18.49 -7.39
N GLY A 159 5.69 18.86 -7.69
CA GLY A 159 5.31 19.46 -8.98
C GLY A 159 5.12 18.48 -10.13
N ALA A 160 5.22 17.16 -9.91
CA ALA A 160 4.84 16.18 -10.91
C ALA A 160 3.32 16.17 -11.14
N GLU A 161 2.88 16.18 -12.40
CA GLU A 161 1.45 16.17 -12.77
C GLU A 161 0.85 14.76 -12.82
N ARG A 162 1.69 13.72 -12.74
CA ARG A 162 1.25 12.32 -12.83
C ARG A 162 0.55 11.90 -11.54
N ASP A 163 -0.63 11.29 -11.68
CA ASP A 163 -1.32 10.64 -10.58
C ASP A 163 -0.52 9.39 -10.13
N VAL A 164 0.10 9.49 -8.95
CA VAL A 164 0.93 8.42 -8.39
C VAL A 164 0.09 7.21 -7.97
N VAL A 165 -1.15 7.42 -7.53
CA VAL A 165 -2.04 6.34 -7.10
C VAL A 165 -2.46 5.53 -8.33
N GLU A 166 -2.91 6.21 -9.39
CA GLU A 166 -3.26 5.55 -10.65
C GLU A 166 -2.07 4.77 -11.22
N SER A 167 -0.87 5.36 -11.18
CA SER A 167 0.36 4.73 -11.66
C SER A 167 0.73 3.47 -10.88
N ALA A 168 0.71 3.53 -9.54
CA ALA A 168 1.05 2.40 -8.68
C ALA A 168 0.04 1.25 -8.83
N VAL A 169 -1.26 1.58 -8.96
CA VAL A 169 -2.31 0.58 -9.21
C VAL A 169 -2.15 -0.06 -10.59
N SER A 170 -1.88 0.73 -11.64
CA SER A 170 -1.60 0.18 -12.98
C SER A 170 -0.41 -0.78 -12.96
N ASN A 171 0.63 -0.45 -12.21
CA ASN A 171 1.79 -1.33 -12.05
C ASN A 171 1.46 -2.59 -11.22
N LEU A 172 0.59 -2.50 -10.22
CA LEU A 172 0.11 -3.67 -9.48
C LEU A 172 -0.69 -4.61 -10.39
N ASP A 173 -1.55 -4.07 -11.27
CA ASP A 173 -2.32 -4.88 -12.21
C ASP A 173 -1.40 -5.64 -13.16
N LYS A 174 -0.38 -4.98 -13.72
CA LYS A 174 0.67 -5.65 -14.51
C LYS A 174 1.42 -6.70 -13.70
N ALA A 175 1.67 -6.46 -12.40
CA ALA A 175 2.37 -7.41 -11.55
C ALA A 175 1.53 -8.68 -11.31
N ARG A 176 0.19 -8.55 -11.25
CA ARG A 176 -0.74 -9.68 -11.11
C ARG A 176 -0.85 -10.56 -12.35
N GLU A 177 -0.57 -10.00 -13.54
CA GLU A 177 -0.52 -10.78 -14.77
C GLU A 177 0.64 -11.78 -14.78
N ALA A 178 1.67 -11.55 -13.94
CA ALA A 178 2.76 -12.49 -13.76
C ALA A 178 2.29 -13.71 -12.94
N GLN A 179 2.51 -14.91 -13.47
CA GLN A 179 2.28 -16.17 -12.75
C GLN A 179 3.38 -16.49 -11.70
N ARG A 180 4.18 -15.49 -11.32
CA ARG A 180 5.34 -15.60 -10.44
C ARG A 180 5.40 -14.41 -9.48
N PRO A 181 6.19 -14.46 -8.40
CA PRO A 181 6.44 -13.29 -7.56
C PRO A 181 6.94 -12.12 -8.43
N SER A 182 6.33 -10.95 -8.27
CA SER A 182 6.51 -9.84 -9.19
C SER A 182 6.40 -8.49 -8.47
N VAL A 183 7.38 -7.62 -8.73
CA VAL A 183 7.39 -6.19 -8.43
C VAL A 183 7.41 -5.43 -9.75
N ILE A 184 6.58 -4.40 -9.87
CA ILE A 184 6.65 -3.43 -10.97
C ILE A 184 6.60 -2.03 -10.36
N LEU A 185 7.58 -1.18 -10.65
CA LEU A 185 7.68 0.22 -10.19
C LEU A 185 7.61 1.21 -11.36
#